data_AF-A0A966V0R8-F1
#
_entry.id   AF-A0A966V0R8-F1
#
_cell.length_a   1.000
_cell.length_b   1.000
_cell.length_c   1.000
_cell.angle_alpha   90.00
_cell.angle_beta   90.00
_cell.angle_gamma   90.00
#
_symmetry.space_group_name_H-M   'P 1'
#
loop_
_entity.id
_entity.type
_entity.pdbx_description
1 polymer ?
#
loop_
_entity_poly.entity_id
_entity_poly.type
_entity_poly.pdbx_seq_one_letter_code
_entity_poly.pdbx_strand_id
1 'polypeptide(L)'
;MTTYHAQWAWRGGESADENVRITVDGSTISAVEVGVAPRDGDVVVRGVVMPGLVNAHSHAFHRALRGNTHGGSGDFWSWREPMYAIANRLTPDN
;
A
#
# COMPACT_ATOMS: atom_id res chain seq x y z
N MET A 1 14.08 4.69 18.51
CA MET A 1 13.26 5.68 17.78
C MET A 1 14.00 6.13 16.54
N THR A 2 13.27 6.27 15.44
CA THR A 2 13.81 6.78 14.15
C THR A 2 12.97 7.97 13.74
N THR A 3 13.62 9.05 13.30
CA THR A 3 12.91 10.22 12.76
C THR A 3 13.17 10.34 11.26
N TYR A 4 12.09 10.49 10.51
CA TYR A 4 12.11 10.77 9.08
C TYR A 4 11.80 12.24 8.86
N HIS A 5 12.50 12.89 7.95
CA HIS A 5 12.10 14.20 7.45
C HIS A 5 11.60 14.05 6.01
N ALA A 6 10.32 14.25 5.79
CA ALA A 6 9.71 14.28 4.47
C ALA A 6 9.73 15.70 3.91
N GLN A 7 10.17 15.84 2.65
CA GLN A 7 10.05 17.11 1.93
C GLN A 7 8.59 17.57 1.86
N TRP A 8 7.69 16.63 1.55
CA TRP A 8 6.25 16.84 1.57
C TRP A 8 5.55 15.65 2.23
N ALA A 9 4.53 15.90 3.05
CA ALA A 9 3.66 14.84 3.58
C ALA A 9 2.18 15.19 3.37
N TRP A 10 1.46 14.35 2.63
CA TRP A 10 0.00 14.44 2.55
C TRP A 10 -0.62 13.66 3.69
N ARG A 11 -1.43 14.34 4.52
CA ARG A 11 -2.00 13.78 5.77
C ARG A 11 -3.52 13.65 5.74
N GLY A 12 -4.10 13.57 4.54
CA GLY A 12 -5.56 13.44 4.35
C GLY A 12 -6.33 14.75 4.20
N GLY A 13 -5.64 15.90 4.12
CA GLY A 13 -6.24 17.20 3.81
C GLY A 13 -6.30 17.52 2.31
N GLU A 14 -6.60 18.78 1.97
CA GLU A 14 -6.66 19.24 0.58
C GLU A 14 -5.28 19.34 -0.09
N SER A 15 -4.21 19.52 0.69
CA SER A 15 -2.84 19.69 0.22
C SER A 15 -1.84 18.91 1.08
N ALA A 16 -0.60 18.81 0.59
CA ALA A 16 0.52 18.26 1.35
C ALA A 16 1.24 19.38 2.12
N ASP A 17 1.70 19.08 3.33
CA ASP A 17 2.52 19.99 4.12
C ASP A 17 4.01 19.83 3.75
N GLU A 18 4.76 20.93 3.75
CA GLU A 18 6.20 20.93 3.51
C GLU A 18 6.99 20.72 4.81
N ASN A 19 8.19 20.13 4.69
CA ASN A 19 9.16 19.96 5.78
C ASN A 19 8.57 19.30 7.02
N VAL A 20 8.20 18.03 6.90
CA VAL A 20 7.49 17.29 7.95
C VAL A 20 8.42 16.26 8.59
N ARG A 21 8.70 16.42 9.89
CA ARG A 21 9.43 15.44 10.69
C ARG A 21 8.48 14.46 11.34
N ILE A 22 8.68 13.16 11.12
CA ILE A 22 7.84 12.06 11.61
C ILE A 22 8.72 11.17 12.47
N THR A 23 8.43 11.09 13.77
CA THR A 23 9.14 10.20 14.69
C THR A 23 8.38 8.90 14.85
N VAL A 24 9.08 7.80 14.67
CA VAL A 24 8.56 6.44 14.78
C VAL A 24 9.20 5.74 15.96
N ASP A 25 8.36 5.15 16.81
CA ASP A 25 8.75 4.29 17.91
C ASP A 25 8.19 2.89 17.72
N GLY A 26 9.04 1.95 17.31
CA GLY A 26 8.61 0.61 16.91
C GLY A 26 7.61 0.66 15.75
N SER A 27 6.35 0.28 16.01
CA SER A 27 5.28 0.23 15.02
C SER A 27 4.33 1.44 15.05
N THR A 28 4.59 2.44 15.90
CA THR A 28 3.72 3.61 16.03
C THR A 28 4.46 4.89 15.63
N ILE A 29 3.71 5.83 15.05
CA ILE A 29 4.18 7.20 14.88
C ILE A 29 3.95 7.89 16.22
N SER A 30 5.04 8.32 16.87
CA SER A 30 5.00 8.96 18.20
C SER A 30 4.96 10.49 18.13
N ALA A 31 5.43 11.09 17.04
CA ALA A 31 5.34 12.54 16.82
C ALA A 31 5.31 12.91 15.33
N VAL A 32 4.63 14.03 15.03
CA VAL A 32 4.65 14.67 13.71
C VAL A 32 4.83 16.18 13.92
N GLU A 33 5.92 16.73 13.40
CA GLU A 33 6.24 18.17 13.44
C GLU A 33 6.24 18.70 12.00
N VAL A 34 5.48 19.77 11.73
CA VAL A 34 5.31 20.35 10.38
C VAL A 34 6.08 21.65 10.23
N GLY A 35 6.65 21.91 9.04
CA GLY A 35 7.40 23.13 8.75
C GLY A 35 8.78 23.18 9.42
N VAL A 36 9.34 22.04 9.80
CA VAL A 36 10.61 21.95 10.55
C VAL A 36 11.68 21.35 9.67
N ALA A 37 12.80 22.07 9.51
CA ALA A 37 13.98 21.59 8.80
C ALA A 37 14.50 20.26 9.38
N PRO A 38 15.16 19.42 8.56
CA PRO A 38 15.76 18.18 9.04
C PRO A 38 16.83 18.48 10.10
N ARG A 39 16.95 17.60 11.08
CA ARG A 39 18.01 17.61 12.10
C ARG A 39 19.06 16.54 11.77
N ASP A 40 20.24 16.67 12.36
CA ASP A 40 21.28 15.66 12.24
C ASP A 40 20.77 14.29 12.71
N GLY A 41 20.92 13.28 11.86
CA GLY A 41 20.43 11.92 12.10
C GLY A 41 19.03 11.62 11.56
N ASP A 42 18.30 12.61 11.02
CA ASP A 42 17.02 12.35 10.36
C ASP A 42 17.22 11.58 9.04
N VAL A 43 16.33 10.63 8.77
CA VAL A 43 16.24 9.98 7.47
C VAL A 43 15.47 10.89 6.51
N VAL A 44 16.18 11.55 5.59
CA VAL A 44 15.57 12.48 4.64
C VAL A 44 14.90 11.72 3.50
N VAL A 45 13.59 11.91 3.35
CA VAL A 45 12.77 11.38 2.26
C VAL A 45 12.40 12.52 1.31
N ARG A 46 12.82 12.41 0.05
CA ARG A 46 12.51 13.39 -1.00
C ARG A 46 11.15 13.11 -1.62
N GLY A 47 10.49 14.15 -2.12
CA GLY A 47 9.15 14.05 -2.70
C GLY A 47 8.04 13.98 -1.66
N VAL A 48 6.89 13.44 -2.07
CA VAL A 48 5.67 13.37 -1.24
C VAL A 48 5.56 12.00 -0.58
N VAL A 49 5.39 11.99 0.73
CA VAL A 49 4.96 10.81 1.49
C VAL A 49 3.47 10.89 1.83
N MET A 50 2.83 9.74 1.97
CA MET A 50 1.42 9.63 2.33
C MET A 50 1.18 8.37 3.18
N PRO A 51 0.07 8.29 3.93
CA PRO A 51 -0.35 7.05 4.57
C PRO A 51 -0.41 5.89 3.59
N GLY A 52 0.04 4.71 4.02
CA GLY A 52 -0.11 3.49 3.25
C GLY A 52 -1.60 3.21 2.97
N LEU A 53 -1.92 2.91 1.72
CA LEU A 53 -3.31 2.61 1.33
C LEU A 53 -3.72 1.24 1.85
N VAL A 54 -4.96 1.15 2.33
CA VAL A 54 -5.55 -0.11 2.78
C VAL A 54 -6.17 -0.83 1.60
N ASN A 55 -5.74 -2.07 1.36
CA ASN A 55 -6.47 -2.99 0.49
C ASN A 55 -7.54 -3.71 1.32
N ALA A 56 -8.79 -3.23 1.21
CA ALA A 56 -9.90 -3.74 2.01
C ALA A 56 -10.53 -5.04 1.47
N HIS A 57 -10.16 -5.49 0.27
CA HIS A 57 -10.77 -6.66 -0.35
C HIS A 57 -9.80 -7.36 -1.31
N SER A 58 -9.46 -8.62 -1.01
CA SER A 58 -8.57 -9.42 -1.84
C SER A 58 -8.92 -10.90 -1.79
N HIS A 59 -8.85 -11.54 -2.94
CA HIS A 59 -8.75 -13.00 -3.06
C HIS A 59 -7.35 -13.31 -3.59
N ALA A 60 -6.44 -13.70 -2.69
CA ALA A 60 -5.01 -13.86 -3.04
C ALA A 60 -4.79 -14.84 -4.22
N PHE A 61 -5.49 -15.98 -4.21
CA PHE A 61 -5.35 -17.01 -5.25
C PHE A 61 -5.84 -16.56 -6.64
N HIS A 62 -6.69 -15.53 -6.72
CA HIS A 62 -7.09 -14.95 -8.03
C HIS A 62 -5.92 -14.32 -8.78
N ARG A 63 -4.75 -14.14 -8.14
CA ARG A 63 -3.54 -13.74 -8.86
C ARG A 63 -3.18 -14.73 -9.97
N ALA A 64 -3.47 -16.02 -9.81
CA ALA A 64 -3.24 -17.03 -10.85
C ALA A 64 -4.19 -16.88 -12.06
N LEU A 65 -5.33 -16.19 -11.89
CA LEU A 65 -6.28 -15.90 -12.97
C LEU A 65 -5.90 -14.67 -13.79
N ARG A 66 -4.99 -13.82 -13.29
CA ARG A 66 -4.66 -12.52 -13.89
C ARG A 66 -4.26 -12.68 -15.36
N GLY A 67 -5.02 -12.06 -16.25
CA GLY A 67 -4.77 -12.09 -17.70
C GLY A 67 -5.43 -13.24 -18.45
N ASN A 68 -5.85 -14.32 -17.76
CA ASN A 68 -6.26 -15.58 -18.39
C ASN A 68 -7.78 -15.80 -18.46
N THR A 69 -8.59 -14.81 -18.08
CA THR A 69 -10.06 -14.96 -17.96
C THR A 69 -10.84 -14.12 -18.96
N HIS A 70 -10.20 -13.69 -20.06
CA HIS A 70 -10.80 -12.80 -21.07
C HIS A 70 -11.33 -13.54 -22.31
N GLY A 71 -11.30 -14.88 -22.30
CA GLY A 71 -11.80 -15.71 -23.40
C GLY A 71 -13.33 -15.86 -23.39
N GLY A 72 -13.91 -16.25 -24.52
CA GLY A 72 -15.35 -16.50 -24.64
C GLY A 72 -16.19 -15.22 -24.63
N SER A 73 -17.35 -15.25 -23.95
CA SER A 73 -18.26 -14.11 -23.80
C SER A 73 -17.75 -13.01 -22.86
N GLY A 74 -16.72 -13.31 -22.05
CA GLY A 74 -16.20 -12.40 -21.04
C GLY A 74 -17.20 -12.13 -19.89
N ASP A 75 -18.24 -12.95 -19.75
CA ASP A 75 -19.19 -12.85 -18.64
C ASP A 75 -18.67 -13.55 -17.38
N PHE A 76 -19.37 -13.33 -16.27
CA PHE A 76 -19.05 -13.92 -14.97
C PHE A 76 -18.93 -15.45 -15.03
N TRP A 77 -19.73 -16.12 -15.86
CA TRP A 77 -19.76 -17.58 -15.94
C TRP A 77 -18.53 -18.13 -16.65
N SER A 78 -18.11 -17.46 -17.73
CA SER A 78 -16.86 -17.77 -18.45
C SER A 78 -15.61 -17.57 -17.56
N TRP A 79 -15.65 -16.65 -16.60
CA TRP A 79 -14.61 -16.49 -15.57
C TRP A 79 -14.68 -17.55 -14.46
N ARG A 80 -15.89 -17.97 -14.07
CA ARG A 80 -16.11 -18.84 -12.91
C ARG A 80 -15.51 -20.23 -13.09
N GLU A 81 -15.55 -20.77 -14.30
CA GLU A 81 -14.99 -22.09 -14.62
C GLU A 81 -13.47 -22.19 -14.35
N PRO A 82 -12.61 -21.33 -14.94
CA PRO A 82 -11.18 -21.35 -14.62
C PRO A 82 -10.89 -20.98 -13.16
N MET A 83 -11.71 -20.11 -12.54
CA MET A 83 -11.58 -19.84 -11.11
C MET A 83 -11.76 -21.10 -10.27
N TYR A 84 -12.82 -21.89 -10.50
CA TYR A 84 -13.02 -23.15 -9.79
C TYR A 84 -11.94 -24.18 -10.11
N ALA A 85 -11.45 -24.24 -11.35
CA ALA A 85 -10.35 -25.13 -11.70
C ALA A 85 -9.08 -24.85 -10.89
N ILE A 86 -8.80 -23.57 -10.60
CA ILE A 86 -7.69 -23.17 -9.73
C ILE A 86 -8.02 -23.46 -8.27
N ALA A 87 -9.18 -23.03 -7.78
CA ALA A 87 -9.58 -23.20 -6.39
C ALA A 87 -9.53 -24.68 -5.95
N ASN A 88 -9.91 -25.60 -6.83
CA ASN A 88 -9.91 -27.05 -6.56
C ASN A 88 -8.51 -27.69 -6.54
N ARG A 89 -7.46 -26.97 -6.97
CA ARG A 89 -6.07 -27.46 -6.95
C ARG A 89 -5.24 -26.85 -5.81
N LEU A 90 -5.80 -25.91 -5.08
CA LEU A 90 -5.12 -25.27 -3.95
C LEU A 90 -4.97 -26.25 -2.80
N THR A 91 -3.82 -26.16 -2.18
CA THR A 91 -3.41 -26.81 -0.94
C THR A 91 -2.85 -25.72 -0.04
N PRO A 92 -2.63 -25.97 1.27
CA PRO A 92 -2.01 -24.97 2.12
C PRO A 92 -0.63 -24.49 1.63
N ASP A 93 0.06 -25.29 0.83
CA ASP A 93 1.41 -25.02 0.32
C ASP A 93 1.43 -24.21 -0.99
N ASN A 94 0.28 -23.96 -1.64
CA ASN A 94 0.23 -23.27 -2.93
C ASN A 94 -0.98 -22.35 -3.16
#